data_AF-A0A0W8FFZ8-F1
#
_entry.id   AF-A0A0W8FFZ8-F1
#
_cell.length_a   1.000
_cell.length_b   1.000
_cell.length_c   1.000
_cell.angle_alpha   90.00
_cell.angle_beta   90.00
_cell.angle_gamma   90.00
#
_symmetry.space_group_name_H-M   'P 1'
#
loop_
_entity.id
_entity.type
_entity.pdbx_description
1 polymer ?
#
loop_
_entity_poly.entity_id
_entity_poly.type
_entity_poly.pdbx_seq_one_letter_code
_entity_poly.pdbx_strand_id
1 'polypeptide(L)'
;MRGAAAGLAEPALLADAKTAQSALKLHRKILVRVLTAGERTTDEFRTLRQALGYTLSVVISALPGDGFTYLRQLAVLDDPDIRWIVRENLKKNRLAKKYPGEVEAVRTVLA
;
A
#
# COMPACT_ATOMS: atom_id res chain seq x y z
N MET A 1 9.92 -14.30 -9.91
CA MET A 1 8.47 -13.99 -10.01
C MET A 1 8.22 -12.47 -10.03
N ARG A 2 8.38 -11.82 -11.20
CA ARG A 2 8.17 -10.37 -11.37
C ARG A 2 6.85 -9.99 -12.08
N GLY A 3 6.06 -10.97 -12.55
CA GLY A 3 4.86 -10.73 -13.36
C GLY A 3 3.59 -10.36 -12.57
N ALA A 4 3.37 -10.97 -11.40
CA ALA A 4 2.11 -10.77 -10.66
C ALA A 4 1.97 -9.37 -10.03
N ALA A 5 3.08 -8.76 -9.61
CA ALA A 5 3.07 -7.42 -9.01
C ALA A 5 2.94 -6.30 -10.06
N ALA A 6 3.39 -6.53 -11.30
CA ALA A 6 3.28 -5.55 -12.39
C ALA A 6 1.84 -5.46 -12.93
N GLY A 7 1.15 -6.59 -13.09
CA GLY A 7 -0.25 -6.62 -13.55
C GLY A 7 -1.26 -6.01 -12.57
N LEU A 8 -0.94 -5.95 -11.27
CA LEU A 8 -1.79 -5.32 -10.24
C LEU A 8 -1.75 -3.77 -10.27
N ALA A 9 -0.82 -3.19 -11.03
CA ALA A 9 -0.51 -1.77 -11.00
C ALA A 9 -0.60 -1.10 -12.38
N GLU A 10 -1.30 -1.72 -13.34
CA GLU A 10 -1.53 -1.16 -14.66
C GLU A 10 -2.65 -0.11 -14.57
N PRO A 11 -2.37 1.20 -14.80
CA PRO A 11 -3.37 2.26 -14.61
C PRO A 11 -4.63 2.08 -15.47
N ALA A 12 -4.51 1.39 -16.61
CA ALA A 12 -5.63 1.08 -17.51
C ALA A 12 -6.61 0.05 -16.92
N LEU A 13 -6.15 -0.85 -16.03
CA LEU A 13 -6.99 -1.88 -15.41
C LEU A 13 -7.78 -1.38 -14.18
N LEU A 14 -7.42 -0.20 -13.66
CA LEU A 14 -8.04 0.37 -12.46
C LEU A 14 -9.08 1.47 -12.76
N ALA A 15 -9.53 1.59 -14.02
CA ALA A 15 -10.67 2.43 -14.38
C ALA A 15 -12.00 1.87 -13.82
N ASP A 16 -12.06 0.57 -13.55
CA ASP A 16 -13.21 -0.09 -12.92
C ASP A 16 -13.05 -0.17 -11.39
N ALA A 17 -14.04 0.38 -10.68
CA ALA A 17 -14.08 0.38 -9.22
C ALA A 17 -14.07 -1.04 -8.63
N LYS A 18 -14.68 -2.04 -9.28
CA LYS A 18 -14.69 -3.42 -8.76
C LYS A 18 -13.30 -4.05 -8.80
N THR A 19 -12.55 -3.78 -9.86
CA THR A 19 -11.16 -4.24 -10.01
C THR A 19 -10.27 -3.59 -8.95
N ALA A 20 -10.40 -2.28 -8.73
CA ALA A 20 -9.65 -1.59 -7.68
C ALA A 20 -10.00 -2.11 -6.27
N GLN A 21 -11.27 -2.42 -6.00
CA GLN A 21 -11.70 -2.98 -4.71
C GLN A 21 -11.10 -4.38 -4.49
N SER A 22 -11.07 -5.20 -5.53
CA SER A 22 -10.47 -6.53 -5.49
C SER A 22 -8.96 -6.45 -5.27
N ALA A 23 -8.28 -5.52 -5.93
CA ALA A 23 -6.86 -5.25 -5.72
C ALA A 23 -6.58 -4.80 -4.28
N LEU A 24 -7.43 -3.93 -3.71
CA LEU A 24 -7.29 -3.50 -2.30
C LEU A 24 -7.48 -4.66 -1.33
N LYS A 25 -8.48 -5.53 -1.57
CA LYS A 25 -8.71 -6.74 -0.78
C LYS A 25 -7.50 -7.69 -0.83
N LEU A 26 -6.86 -7.84 -1.99
CA LEU A 26 -5.65 -8.64 -2.11
C LEU A 26 -4.49 -8.03 -1.32
N HIS A 27 -4.26 -6.72 -1.44
CA HIS A 27 -3.24 -6.02 -0.65
C HIS A 27 -3.46 -6.20 0.86
N ARG A 28 -4.71 -6.12 1.33
CA ARG A 28 -5.05 -6.39 2.73
C ARG A 28 -4.60 -7.79 3.17
N LYS A 29 -4.91 -8.82 2.39
CA LYS A 29 -4.49 -10.21 2.68
C LYS A 29 -2.96 -10.35 2.71
N ILE A 30 -2.25 -9.71 1.78
CA ILE A 30 -0.79 -9.77 1.73
C ILE A 30 -0.17 -9.05 2.93
N LEU A 31 -0.69 -7.88 3.32
CA LEU A 31 -0.18 -7.13 4.48
C LEU A 31 -0.41 -7.86 5.80
N VAL A 32 -1.51 -8.60 5.94
CA VAL A 32 -1.70 -9.51 7.08
C VAL A 32 -0.57 -10.56 7.12
N ARG A 33 -0.17 -11.12 5.97
CA ARG A 33 0.97 -12.05 5.92
C ARG A 33 2.30 -11.40 6.27
N VAL A 34 2.49 -10.12 5.93
CA VAL A 34 3.69 -9.36 6.35
C VAL A 34 3.72 -9.24 7.88
N LEU A 35 2.59 -8.86 8.50
CA LEU A 35 2.47 -8.74 9.95
C LEU A 35 2.75 -10.07 10.67
N THR A 36 2.25 -11.18 10.14
CA THR A 36 2.39 -12.51 10.77
C THR A 36 3.61 -13.28 10.29
N ALA A 37 4.49 -12.71 9.47
CA ALA A 37 5.67 -13.39 8.96
C ALA A 37 6.67 -13.64 10.10
N GLY A 38 7.01 -14.92 10.33
CA GLY A 38 8.02 -15.33 11.31
C GLY A 38 9.46 -15.03 10.87
N GLU A 39 9.76 -15.16 9.58
CA GLU A 39 11.06 -14.81 8.99
C GLU A 39 10.92 -13.62 8.02
N ARG A 40 11.64 -12.54 8.31
CA ARG A 40 11.56 -11.25 7.58
C ARG A 40 12.90 -10.79 6.98
N THR A 41 13.95 -11.59 7.16
CA THR A 41 15.32 -11.28 6.71
C THR A 41 15.62 -11.79 5.31
N THR A 42 14.74 -12.61 4.74
CA THR A 42 14.91 -13.19 3.41
C THR A 42 14.76 -12.16 2.30
N ASP A 43 15.39 -12.42 1.17
CA ASP A 43 15.31 -11.54 0.00
C ASP A 43 13.92 -11.54 -0.63
N GLU A 44 13.16 -12.64 -0.49
CA GLU A 44 11.76 -12.73 -0.88
C GLU A 44 10.90 -11.75 -0.06
N PHE A 45 11.10 -11.69 1.26
CA PHE A 45 10.37 -10.76 2.11
C PHE A 45 10.72 -9.31 1.76
N ARG A 46 12.00 -9.00 1.58
CA ARG A 46 12.46 -7.65 1.17
C ARG A 46 11.85 -7.24 -0.16
N THR A 47 11.82 -8.15 -1.14
CA THR A 47 11.22 -7.92 -2.46
C THR A 47 9.72 -7.64 -2.33
N LEU A 48 9.01 -8.42 -1.52
CA LEU A 48 7.58 -8.22 -1.27
C LEU A 48 7.31 -6.87 -0.60
N ARG A 49 8.06 -6.55 0.46
CA ARG A 49 7.96 -5.29 1.20
C ARG A 49 8.17 -4.09 0.27
N GLN A 50 9.20 -4.13 -0.57
CA GLN A 50 9.48 -3.08 -1.57
C GLN A 50 8.36 -2.94 -2.58
N ALA A 51 7.82 -4.06 -3.11
CA ALA A 51 6.68 -4.03 -4.02
C ALA A 51 5.47 -3.36 -3.35
N LEU A 52 5.14 -3.73 -2.11
CA LEU A 52 4.05 -3.11 -1.35
C LEU A 52 4.27 -1.62 -1.08
N GLY A 53 5.52 -1.17 -0.90
CA GLY A 53 5.90 0.24 -0.80
C GLY A 53 5.62 1.07 -2.07
N TYR A 54 5.23 0.43 -3.18
CA TYR A 54 4.86 1.08 -4.42
C TYR A 54 3.43 0.76 -4.88
N THR A 55 3.05 -0.53 -4.90
CA THR A 55 1.81 -0.99 -5.53
C THR A 55 0.56 -0.49 -4.82
N LEU A 56 0.62 -0.34 -3.49
CA LEU A 56 -0.52 0.12 -2.71
C LEU A 56 -0.94 1.54 -3.11
N SER A 57 0.00 2.43 -3.43
CA SER A 57 -0.30 3.79 -3.90
C SER A 57 -1.07 3.81 -5.23
N VAL A 58 -0.88 2.80 -6.08
CA VAL A 58 -1.62 2.66 -7.35
C VAL A 58 -3.09 2.41 -7.05
N VAL A 59 -3.36 1.41 -6.20
CA VAL A 59 -4.71 1.01 -5.83
C VAL A 59 -5.43 2.13 -5.06
N ILE A 60 -4.74 2.80 -4.14
CA ILE A 60 -5.30 3.94 -3.38
C ILE A 60 -5.60 5.11 -4.31
N SER A 61 -4.78 5.37 -5.33
CA SER A 61 -5.08 6.43 -6.28
C SER A 61 -6.38 6.19 -7.06
N ALA A 62 -6.79 4.92 -7.22
CA ALA A 62 -8.04 4.52 -7.85
C ALA A 62 -9.22 4.44 -6.85
N LEU A 63 -8.95 4.18 -5.57
CA LEU A 63 -9.95 4.16 -4.48
C LEU A 63 -9.49 4.99 -3.27
N PRO A 64 -9.49 6.32 -3.38
CA PRO A 64 -8.91 7.18 -2.35
C PRO A 64 -9.62 7.04 -0.99
N GLY A 65 -10.97 6.96 -0.96
CA GLY A 65 -11.72 6.86 0.30
C GLY A 65 -11.35 5.63 1.13
N ASP A 66 -11.56 4.43 0.58
CA ASP A 66 -11.20 3.18 1.25
C ASP A 66 -9.68 3.03 1.44
N GLY A 67 -8.91 3.54 0.49
CA GLY A 67 -7.46 3.46 0.46
C GLY A 67 -6.78 4.25 1.58
N PHE A 68 -7.14 5.52 1.76
CA PHE A 68 -6.61 6.34 2.85
C PHE A 68 -7.12 5.91 4.22
N THR A 69 -8.37 5.47 4.30
CA THR A 69 -8.89 4.80 5.51
C THR A 69 -8.02 3.63 5.90
N TYR A 70 -7.61 2.81 4.92
CA TYR A 70 -6.71 1.70 5.20
C TYR A 70 -5.28 2.13 5.58
N LEU A 71 -4.72 3.16 4.94
CA LEU A 71 -3.40 3.68 5.34
C LEU A 71 -3.40 4.19 6.78
N ARG A 72 -4.47 4.83 7.24
CA ARG A 72 -4.62 5.21 8.66
C ARG A 72 -4.63 3.98 9.57
N GLN A 73 -5.38 2.93 9.21
CA GLN A 73 -5.39 1.67 9.96
C GLN A 73 -4.02 0.98 10.01
N LEU A 74 -3.20 1.10 8.95
CA LEU A 74 -1.84 0.57 8.95
C LEU A 74 -0.87 1.46 9.74
N ALA A 75 -1.06 2.78 9.70
CA ALA A 75 -0.18 3.73 10.37
C ALA A 75 -0.20 3.62 11.90
N VAL A 76 -1.34 3.19 12.48
CA VAL A 76 -1.45 2.94 13.93
C VAL A 76 -0.75 1.66 14.40
N LEU A 77 -0.36 0.78 13.48
CA LEU A 77 0.31 -0.47 13.83
C LEU A 77 1.78 -0.18 14.16
N ASP A 78 2.23 -0.66 15.31
CA ASP A 78 3.64 -0.56 15.71
C ASP A 78 4.49 -1.68 15.10
N ASP A 79 4.49 -1.75 13.77
CA ASP A 79 5.31 -2.67 13.00
C ASP A 79 6.22 -1.86 12.04
N PRO A 80 7.55 -2.03 12.12
CA PRO A 80 8.50 -1.21 11.36
C PRO A 80 8.40 -1.42 9.84
N ASP A 81 8.04 -2.63 9.39
CA ASP A 81 7.87 -2.93 7.97
C ASP A 81 6.59 -2.30 7.43
N ILE A 82 5.50 -2.37 8.20
CA ILE A 82 4.23 -1.73 7.84
C ILE A 82 4.37 -0.22 7.82
N ARG A 83 4.95 0.39 8.86
CA ARG A 83 5.15 1.86 8.90
C ARG A 83 6.04 2.32 7.75
N TRP A 84 7.05 1.54 7.36
CA TRP A 84 7.86 1.82 6.18
C TRP A 84 7.04 1.72 4.89
N ILE A 85 6.23 0.68 4.71
CA ILE A 85 5.35 0.52 3.54
C ILE A 85 4.41 1.72 3.41
N VAL A 86 3.79 2.16 4.52
CA VAL A 86 2.91 3.35 4.52
C VAL A 86 3.71 4.59 4.08
N ARG A 87 4.86 4.86 4.70
CA ARG A 87 5.70 6.03 4.36
C ARG A 87 6.11 6.05 2.89
N GLU A 88 6.49 4.90 2.33
CA GLU A 88 6.89 4.82 0.92
C GLU A 88 5.74 5.12 -0.04
N ASN A 89 4.53 4.68 0.28
CA ASN A 89 3.36 4.97 -0.54
C ASN A 89 2.95 6.45 -0.46
N LEU A 90 3.05 7.08 0.71
CA LEU A 90 2.76 8.50 0.90
C LEU A 90 3.71 9.43 0.12
N LYS A 91 4.91 8.97 -0.25
CA LYS A 91 5.87 9.72 -1.08
C LYS A 91 5.47 9.75 -2.57
N LYS A 92 4.60 8.85 -3.03
CA LYS A 92 4.32 8.74 -4.47
C LYS A 92 3.47 9.92 -4.94
N ASN A 93 3.87 10.57 -6.03
CA ASN A 93 3.20 11.77 -6.56
C ASN A 93 1.69 11.63 -6.75
N ARG A 94 1.22 10.43 -7.14
CA ARG A 94 -0.22 10.13 -7.29
C ARG A 94 -1.03 10.29 -6.00
N LEU A 95 -0.37 10.19 -4.84
CA LEU A 95 -0.95 10.48 -3.53
C LEU A 95 -0.51 11.86 -3.04
N ALA A 96 0.81 12.11 -2.96
CA ALA A 96 1.38 13.33 -2.39
C ALA A 96 0.89 14.62 -3.06
N LYS A 97 0.73 14.62 -4.39
CA LYS A 97 0.30 15.82 -5.13
C LYS A 97 -1.22 15.92 -5.24
N LYS A 98 -1.93 14.79 -5.36
CA LYS A 98 -3.37 14.76 -5.60
C LYS A 98 -4.21 14.85 -4.33
N TYR A 99 -3.69 14.34 -3.21
CA TYR A 99 -4.40 14.26 -1.93
C TYR A 99 -3.49 14.71 -0.76
N PRO A 100 -2.94 15.94 -0.78
CA PRO A 100 -1.99 16.39 0.23
C PRO A 100 -2.57 16.38 1.66
N GLY A 101 -3.84 16.74 1.84
CA GLY A 101 -4.50 16.73 3.16
C GLY A 101 -4.64 15.32 3.76
N GLU A 102 -5.04 14.34 2.95
CA GLU A 102 -5.10 12.94 3.38
C GLU A 102 -3.70 12.39 3.70
N VAL A 103 -2.70 12.73 2.88
CA VAL A 103 -1.31 12.33 3.13
C VAL A 103 -0.81 12.88 4.46
N GLU A 104 -1.07 14.15 4.77
CA GLU A 104 -0.66 14.74 6.03
C GLU A 104 -1.40 14.12 7.22
N ALA A 105 -2.70 13.86 7.09
CA ALA A 105 -3.45 13.16 8.13
C ALA A 105 -2.86 11.77 8.46
N VAL A 106 -2.40 11.01 7.46
CA VAL A 106 -1.71 9.73 7.73
C VAL A 106 -0.33 9.97 8.35
N ARG A 107 0.41 11.01 7.94
CA ARG A 107 1.72 11.34 8.52
C ARG A 107 1.63 11.71 10.00
N THR A 108 0.59 12.43 10.41
CA THR A 108 0.34 12.73 11.82
C THR A 108 0.16 11.46 12.65
N VAL A 109 -0.48 10.43 12.11
CA VAL A 109 -0.62 9.12 12.78
C VAL A 109 0.71 8.36 12.85
N LEU A 110 1.60 8.58 11.88
CA LEU A 110 2.92 7.96 11.83
C LEU A 110 3.98 8.64 12.72
N ALA A 111 3.69 9.83 13.25
CA ALA A 111 4.54 10.56 14.19
C ALA A 111 4.64 9.82 15.53
#